data_AF-A0A961FRQ8-F1
#
_entry.id   AF-A0A961FRQ8-F1
#
_cell.length_a   1.000
_cell.length_b   1.000
_cell.length_c   1.000
_cell.angle_alpha   90.00
_cell.angle_beta   90.00
_cell.angle_gamma   90.00
#
_symmetry.space_group_name_H-M   'P 1'
#
loop_
_entity.id
_entity.type
_entity.pdbx_description
1 polymer ?
#
loop_
_entity_poly.entity_id
_entity_poly.type
_entity_poly.pdbx_seq_one_letter_code
_entity_poly.pdbx_strand_id
1 'polypeptide(L)'
;MRGSSKPCRPAIWSALVLWTGVLHVGAQEITSEGEEWHQFQDREGHELEARVLAFSSDWRQVRIERRDGRTFEIEVTRLALDDQQFLRDWLIDPHRLATADLHFELNLTRRDSPGEKRRMANAVEEIEWETSETGYEISVTNLSRQPVVNLSLEYCLLIQEEVEILAAAPIEEVDASAKDGDTDEITRLYRARKTPQTAYLFGSLPLPPLAFNRAERLSTESMVRDLVLSKGMTRESFEDHVAGILVRLVANDGTVLAETDELTRNLPAMDWESFAIRRDPSESDGAGTLADVVASNSD
;
A
#
# COMPACT_ATOMS: atom_id res chain seq x y z
N MET A 1 35.81 45.18 11.78
CA MET A 1 36.68 44.03 11.48
C MET A 1 35.91 43.09 10.56
N ARG A 2 36.37 42.93 9.32
CA ARG A 2 35.78 42.05 8.30
C ARG A 2 36.43 40.69 8.42
N GLY A 3 35.64 39.64 8.68
CA GLY A 3 36.08 38.24 8.69
C GLY A 3 35.46 37.51 7.50
N SER A 4 36.26 37.36 6.44
CA SER A 4 35.93 36.60 5.24
C SER A 4 36.31 35.13 5.47
N SER A 5 35.37 34.19 5.36
CA SER A 5 35.69 32.76 5.21
C SER A 5 35.07 32.24 3.90
N LYS A 6 35.96 31.76 3.04
CA LYS A 6 35.70 31.24 1.69
C LYS A 6 34.96 29.90 1.70
N PRO A 7 34.28 29.54 0.59
CA PRO A 7 33.56 28.27 0.44
C PRO A 7 34.51 27.12 0.08
N CYS A 8 34.21 25.91 0.56
CA CYS A 8 34.82 24.67 0.10
C CYS A 8 33.75 23.80 -0.57
N ARG A 9 33.88 23.59 -1.87
CA ARG A 9 33.34 22.44 -2.60
C ARG A 9 34.53 21.62 -3.10
N PRO A 10 34.51 20.29 -3.00
CA PRO A 10 35.18 19.45 -3.98
C PRO A 10 34.18 18.95 -5.02
N ALA A 11 34.63 19.02 -6.26
CA ALA A 11 34.00 18.45 -7.44
C ALA A 11 34.12 16.92 -7.41
N ILE A 12 33.01 16.21 -7.62
CA ILE A 12 33.03 14.79 -7.93
C ILE A 12 32.70 14.68 -9.41
N TRP A 13 33.70 14.23 -10.17
CA TRP A 13 33.58 13.80 -11.55
C TRP A 13 32.88 12.45 -11.57
N SER A 14 31.62 12.40 -12.00
CA SER A 14 30.96 11.14 -12.33
C SER A 14 31.19 10.85 -13.80
N ALA A 15 31.97 9.81 -14.06
CA ALA A 15 32.27 9.32 -15.40
C ALA A 15 31.01 8.80 -16.09
N LEU A 16 30.81 9.31 -17.31
CA LEU A 16 29.83 8.88 -18.27
C LEU A 16 30.20 7.47 -18.77
N VAL A 17 29.42 6.45 -18.42
CA VAL A 17 29.49 5.12 -19.06
C VAL A 17 28.28 5.00 -19.98
N LEU A 18 28.50 5.24 -21.27
CA LEU A 18 27.52 4.97 -22.32
C LEU A 18 27.54 3.46 -22.62
N TRP A 19 26.58 2.74 -22.07
CA TRP A 19 26.27 1.36 -22.47
C TRP A 19 25.33 1.41 -23.69
N THR A 20 25.87 1.28 -24.90
CA THR A 20 25.06 1.01 -26.10
C THR A 20 24.77 -0.48 -26.18
N GLY A 21 23.85 -0.95 -25.34
CA GLY A 21 23.25 -2.27 -25.46
C GLY A 21 22.21 -2.27 -26.57
N VAL A 22 22.52 -2.90 -27.70
CA VAL A 22 21.54 -3.21 -28.75
C VAL A 22 20.63 -4.31 -28.21
N LEU A 23 19.50 -3.93 -27.61
CA LEU A 23 18.42 -4.83 -27.24
C LEU A 23 17.73 -5.34 -28.51
N HIS A 24 17.99 -6.60 -28.87
CA HIS A 24 17.10 -7.34 -29.74
C HIS A 24 15.78 -7.56 -28.99
N VAL A 25 14.77 -6.75 -29.31
CA VAL A 25 13.38 -6.99 -28.89
C VAL A 25 12.86 -8.17 -29.71
N GLY A 26 13.23 -9.39 -29.30
CA GLY A 26 12.58 -10.60 -29.79
C GLY A 26 11.18 -10.63 -29.20
N ALA A 27 10.15 -10.30 -29.97
CA ALA A 27 8.75 -10.46 -29.58
C ALA A 27 8.54 -11.93 -29.19
N GLN A 28 8.36 -12.19 -27.89
CA GLN A 28 7.91 -13.49 -27.42
C GLN A 28 6.42 -13.56 -27.74
N GLU A 29 6.06 -14.39 -28.70
CA GLU A 29 4.68 -14.81 -28.92
C GLU A 29 4.28 -15.68 -27.73
N ILE A 30 3.43 -15.13 -26.88
CA ILE A 30 2.84 -15.86 -25.76
C ILE A 30 1.71 -16.69 -26.38
N THR A 31 2.01 -17.95 -26.70
CA THR A 31 1.01 -18.93 -27.13
C THR A 31 0.19 -19.35 -25.91
N SER A 32 -0.99 -18.76 -25.71
CA SER A 32 -1.91 -19.21 -24.66
C SER A 32 -2.47 -20.58 -25.03
N GLU A 33 -2.22 -21.62 -24.23
CA GLU A 33 -2.69 -23.01 -24.47
C GLU A 33 -4.21 -23.23 -24.25
N GLY A 34 -5.00 -22.17 -24.09
CA GLY A 34 -6.47 -22.20 -24.15
C GLY A 34 -6.98 -21.68 -25.49
N GLU A 35 -6.92 -22.51 -26.53
CA GLU A 35 -7.35 -22.18 -27.90
C GLU A 35 -8.88 -22.17 -28.03
N GLU A 36 -9.54 -21.20 -27.42
CA GLU A 36 -10.97 -21.00 -27.66
C GLU A 36 -11.17 -20.21 -28.96
N TRP A 37 -11.56 -20.94 -30.01
CA TRP A 37 -12.00 -20.37 -31.28
C TRP A 37 -13.37 -19.73 -31.10
N HIS A 38 -13.50 -18.47 -31.49
CA HIS A 38 -14.74 -17.70 -31.40
C HIS A 38 -15.17 -17.21 -32.78
N GLN A 39 -16.48 -17.17 -33.04
CA GLN A 39 -17.05 -16.68 -34.28
C GLN A 39 -17.39 -15.20 -34.13
N PHE A 40 -16.47 -14.34 -34.54
CA PHE A 40 -16.67 -12.89 -34.55
C PHE A 40 -17.61 -12.48 -35.69
N GLN A 41 -18.42 -11.47 -35.46
CA GLN A 41 -19.27 -10.82 -36.45
C GLN A 41 -18.93 -9.33 -36.52
N ASP A 42 -18.85 -8.77 -37.72
CA ASP A 42 -18.73 -7.31 -37.89
C ASP A 42 -20.11 -6.62 -37.89
N ARG A 43 -20.12 -5.29 -37.88
CA ARG A 43 -21.37 -4.51 -37.97
C ARG A 43 -22.14 -4.69 -39.27
N GLU A 44 -21.49 -5.18 -40.33
CA GLU A 44 -22.10 -5.45 -41.64
C GLU A 44 -22.68 -6.88 -41.71
N GLY A 45 -22.47 -7.68 -40.68
CA GLY A 45 -22.95 -9.06 -40.55
C GLY A 45 -21.99 -10.12 -41.09
N HIS A 46 -20.77 -9.76 -41.50
CA HIS A 46 -19.77 -10.73 -41.93
C HIS A 46 -19.21 -11.49 -40.73
N GLU A 47 -19.14 -12.81 -40.86
CA GLU A 47 -18.67 -13.70 -39.81
C GLU A 47 -17.22 -14.15 -40.05
N LEU A 48 -16.48 -14.32 -38.96
CA LEU A 48 -15.07 -14.65 -38.94
C LEU A 48 -14.74 -15.55 -37.74
N GLU A 49 -14.43 -16.82 -38.00
CA GLU A 49 -13.92 -17.72 -36.97
C GLU A 49 -12.42 -17.44 -36.73
N ALA A 50 -12.09 -17.01 -35.50
CA ALA A 50 -10.74 -16.63 -35.11
C ALA A 50 -10.52 -16.82 -33.61
N ARG A 51 -9.26 -16.83 -33.17
CA ARG A 51 -8.88 -16.76 -31.76
C ARG A 51 -8.20 -15.43 -31.45
N VAL A 52 -8.37 -14.96 -30.22
CA VAL A 52 -7.72 -13.73 -29.74
C VAL A 52 -6.28 -14.04 -29.36
N LEU A 53 -5.33 -13.28 -29.91
CA LEU A 53 -3.91 -13.37 -29.56
C LEU A 53 -3.49 -12.30 -28.57
N ALA A 54 -3.86 -11.05 -28.81
CA ALA A 54 -3.44 -9.91 -27.99
C ALA A 54 -4.35 -8.69 -28.18
N PHE A 55 -4.26 -7.73 -27.26
CA PHE A 55 -4.85 -6.40 -27.39
C PHE A 55 -3.77 -5.34 -27.54
N SER A 56 -4.10 -4.24 -28.21
CA SER A 56 -3.28 -3.03 -28.20
C SER A 56 -3.24 -2.42 -26.79
N SER A 57 -2.24 -1.58 -26.51
CA SER A 57 -2.08 -0.92 -25.20
C SER A 57 -3.23 0.03 -24.83
N ASP A 58 -3.96 0.53 -25.81
CA ASP A 58 -5.13 1.41 -25.65
C ASP A 58 -6.48 0.66 -25.75
N TRP A 59 -6.44 -0.66 -25.89
CA TRP A 59 -7.58 -1.57 -26.05
C TRP A 59 -8.53 -1.24 -27.20
N ARG A 60 -8.09 -0.42 -28.15
CA ARG A 60 -8.89 -0.08 -29.33
C ARG A 60 -8.79 -1.14 -30.41
N GLN A 61 -7.69 -1.90 -30.43
CA GLN A 61 -7.42 -2.92 -31.42
C GLN A 61 -7.20 -4.27 -30.75
N VAL A 62 -7.70 -5.31 -31.38
CA VAL A 62 -7.46 -6.71 -31.03
C VAL A 62 -6.71 -7.38 -32.18
N ARG A 63 -5.62 -8.07 -31.85
CA ARG A 63 -4.92 -8.96 -32.77
C ARG A 63 -5.55 -10.34 -32.65
N ILE A 64 -6.13 -10.83 -33.74
CA ILE A 64 -6.76 -12.15 -33.83
C ILE A 64 -6.04 -13.01 -34.88
N GLU A 65 -6.12 -14.31 -34.73
CA GLU A 65 -5.66 -15.30 -35.70
C GLU A 65 -6.84 -16.09 -36.23
N ARG A 66 -7.02 -16.04 -37.55
CA ARG A 66 -8.04 -16.85 -38.23
C ARG A 66 -7.64 -18.32 -38.27
N ARG A 67 -8.61 -19.18 -38.53
CA ARG A 67 -8.41 -20.63 -38.67
C ARG A 67 -7.44 -21.05 -39.77
N ASP A 68 -7.19 -20.17 -40.75
CA ASP A 68 -6.19 -20.37 -41.81
C ASP A 68 -4.75 -19.96 -41.40
N GLY A 69 -4.55 -19.57 -40.14
CA GLY A 69 -3.27 -19.13 -39.58
C GLY A 69 -2.90 -17.67 -39.88
N ARG A 70 -3.79 -16.91 -40.52
CA ARG A 70 -3.52 -15.49 -40.82
C ARG A 70 -3.89 -14.61 -39.63
N THR A 71 -2.98 -13.72 -39.27
CA THR A 71 -3.19 -12.74 -38.19
C THR A 71 -3.68 -11.40 -38.72
N PHE A 72 -4.64 -10.79 -38.02
CA PHE A 72 -5.20 -9.48 -38.35
C PHE A 72 -5.29 -8.62 -37.09
N GLU A 73 -5.14 -7.31 -37.26
CA GLU A 73 -5.51 -6.33 -36.24
C GLU A 73 -6.84 -5.71 -36.63
N ILE A 74 -7.83 -5.85 -35.77
CA ILE A 74 -9.19 -5.33 -35.98
C ILE A 74 -9.48 -4.33 -34.87
N GLU A 75 -10.08 -3.20 -35.24
CA GLU A 75 -10.57 -2.23 -34.27
C GLU A 75 -11.81 -2.81 -33.57
N VAL A 76 -11.80 -2.89 -32.24
CA VAL A 76 -12.84 -3.52 -31.40
C VAL A 76 -14.22 -2.92 -31.71
N THR A 77 -14.27 -1.62 -31.99
CA THR A 77 -15.51 -0.90 -32.32
C THR A 77 -16.19 -1.38 -33.61
N ARG A 78 -15.47 -2.04 -34.53
CA ARG A 78 -16.02 -2.56 -35.80
C ARG A 78 -16.76 -3.89 -35.64
N LEU A 79 -16.53 -4.58 -34.53
CA LEU A 79 -17.19 -5.85 -34.21
C LEU A 79 -18.63 -5.61 -33.72
N ALA A 80 -19.45 -6.65 -33.77
CA ALA A 80 -20.79 -6.67 -33.20
C ALA A 80 -20.72 -6.45 -31.68
N LEU A 81 -21.83 -6.01 -31.07
CA LEU A 81 -21.87 -5.69 -29.65
C LEU A 81 -21.57 -6.91 -28.77
N ASP A 82 -22.10 -8.08 -29.16
CA ASP A 82 -21.89 -9.34 -28.44
C ASP A 82 -20.41 -9.74 -28.43
N ASP A 83 -19.69 -9.53 -29.54
CA ASP A 83 -18.26 -9.78 -29.63
C ASP A 83 -17.41 -8.78 -28.87
N GLN A 84 -17.82 -7.52 -28.83
CA GLN A 84 -17.18 -6.52 -27.97
C GLN A 84 -17.30 -6.92 -26.49
N GLN A 85 -18.44 -7.50 -26.10
CA GLN A 85 -18.64 -8.04 -24.77
C GLN A 85 -17.78 -9.30 -24.54
N PHE A 86 -17.74 -10.24 -25.48
CA PHE A 86 -16.83 -11.40 -25.42
C PHE A 86 -15.37 -10.98 -25.22
N LEU A 87 -14.88 -10.00 -26.00
CA LEU A 87 -13.51 -9.51 -25.87
C LEU A 87 -13.24 -8.86 -24.52
N ARG A 88 -14.24 -8.18 -23.94
CA ARG A 88 -14.15 -7.63 -22.59
C ARG A 88 -14.06 -8.75 -21.56
N ASP A 89 -14.90 -9.76 -21.67
CA ASP A 89 -14.93 -10.90 -20.74
C ASP A 89 -13.63 -11.70 -20.84
N TRP A 90 -13.13 -11.92 -22.06
CA TRP A 90 -11.84 -12.55 -22.34
C TRP A 90 -10.67 -11.80 -21.69
N LEU A 91 -10.69 -10.46 -21.69
CA LEU A 91 -9.65 -9.65 -21.06
C LEU A 91 -9.68 -9.76 -19.53
N ILE A 92 -10.85 -10.04 -18.97
CA ILE A 92 -11.06 -10.19 -17.53
C ILE A 92 -10.80 -11.63 -17.08
N ASP A 93 -10.71 -12.60 -18.01
CA ASP A 93 -10.50 -14.02 -17.72
C ASP A 93 -9.18 -14.25 -16.94
N PRO A 94 -9.25 -14.61 -15.65
CA PRO A 94 -8.09 -14.72 -14.80
C PRO A 94 -7.17 -15.89 -15.15
N HIS A 95 -7.71 -16.94 -15.77
CA HIS A 95 -6.94 -18.13 -16.13
C HIS A 95 -5.80 -17.81 -17.11
N ARG A 96 -5.96 -16.75 -17.91
CA ARG A 96 -4.93 -16.31 -18.86
C ARG A 96 -3.79 -15.54 -18.19
N LEU A 97 -4.07 -14.81 -17.10
CA LEU A 97 -3.04 -14.12 -16.31
C LEU A 97 -2.14 -15.12 -15.57
N ALA A 98 -2.72 -16.21 -15.06
CA ALA A 98 -1.98 -17.24 -14.32
C ALA A 98 -0.90 -17.96 -15.16
N THR A 99 -1.01 -17.94 -16.49
CA THR A 99 -0.06 -18.62 -17.38
C THR A 99 1.04 -17.69 -17.90
N ALA A 100 0.86 -16.37 -17.78
CA ALA A 100 1.85 -15.40 -18.22
C ALA A 100 2.97 -15.26 -17.19
N ASP A 101 4.23 -15.20 -17.65
CA ASP A 101 5.38 -14.87 -16.82
C ASP A 101 5.35 -13.38 -16.48
N LEU A 102 4.53 -13.02 -15.48
CA LEU A 102 4.32 -11.66 -15.02
C LEU A 102 5.39 -11.29 -14.00
N HIS A 103 6.04 -10.15 -14.21
CA HIS A 103 7.11 -9.64 -13.37
C HIS A 103 6.77 -8.20 -13.00
N PHE A 104 6.76 -7.92 -11.70
CA PHE A 104 6.50 -6.59 -11.18
C PHE A 104 7.61 -6.17 -10.25
N GLU A 105 7.88 -4.87 -10.24
CA GLU A 105 8.75 -4.24 -9.25
C GLU A 105 7.91 -3.35 -8.34
N LEU A 106 8.01 -3.59 -7.04
CA LEU A 106 7.34 -2.82 -6.00
C LEU A 106 8.38 -2.02 -5.24
N ASN A 107 8.27 -0.70 -5.29
CA ASN A 107 9.13 0.21 -4.54
C ASN A 107 8.31 0.93 -3.46
N LEU A 108 8.81 0.90 -2.23
CA LEU A 108 8.17 1.49 -1.06
C LEU A 108 8.92 2.76 -0.66
N THR A 109 8.19 3.83 -0.36
CA THR A 109 8.77 5.07 0.17
C THR A 109 7.92 5.57 1.32
N ARG A 110 8.45 5.47 2.53
CA ARG A 110 7.81 6.00 3.73
C ARG A 110 7.62 7.52 3.63
N ARG A 111 6.47 8.00 4.08
CA ARG A 111 6.12 9.41 4.21
C ARG A 111 5.67 9.69 5.62
N ASP A 112 6.35 10.62 6.28
CA ASP A 112 5.95 11.13 7.59
C ASP A 112 5.48 12.58 7.43
N SER A 113 4.33 12.89 8.01
CA SER A 113 3.83 14.26 8.14
C SER A 113 3.79 14.68 9.62
N PRO A 114 4.28 15.88 9.96
CA PRO A 114 4.18 16.38 11.32
C PRO A 114 2.71 16.62 11.66
N GLY A 115 2.30 16.20 12.87
CA GLY A 115 0.97 16.44 13.39
C GLY A 115 0.94 17.59 14.39
N GLU A 116 0.06 17.48 15.37
CA GLU A 116 -0.20 18.50 16.37
C GLU A 116 0.75 18.35 17.57
N LYS A 117 1.20 19.47 18.14
CA LYS A 117 1.93 19.49 19.41
C LYS A 117 1.07 20.13 20.48
N ARG A 118 0.84 19.41 21.57
CA ARG A 118 0.08 19.86 22.74
C ARG A 118 0.96 19.81 23.98
N ARG A 119 0.90 20.87 24.77
CA ARG A 119 1.47 20.89 26.12
C ARG A 119 0.36 20.69 27.12
N MET A 120 0.52 19.70 27.97
CA MET A 120 -0.40 19.37 29.04
C MET A 120 0.32 19.60 30.36
N ALA A 121 -0.16 20.56 31.14
CA ALA A 121 0.32 20.78 32.49
C ALA A 121 -0.42 19.82 33.43
N ASN A 122 0.33 18.98 34.14
CA ASN A 122 -0.16 18.21 35.27
C ASN A 122 0.39 18.85 36.56
N ALA A 123 -0.31 18.75 37.69
CA ALA A 123 0.10 19.30 38.98
C ALA A 123 1.52 18.87 39.42
N VAL A 124 2.00 17.74 38.90
CA VAL A 124 3.30 17.16 39.23
C VAL A 124 4.32 17.28 38.10
N GLU A 125 3.88 17.42 36.84
CA GLU A 125 4.77 17.27 35.67
C GLU A 125 4.23 17.98 34.41
N GLU A 126 5.12 18.56 33.60
CA GLU A 126 4.78 19.06 32.25
C GLU A 126 4.95 17.90 31.24
N ILE A 127 3.86 17.56 30.55
CA ILE A 127 3.83 16.55 29.51
C ILE A 127 3.71 17.24 28.15
N GLU A 128 4.62 16.96 27.23
CA GLU A 128 4.53 17.39 25.83
C GLU A 128 4.12 16.20 24.98
N TRP A 129 2.96 16.31 24.33
CA TRP A 129 2.42 15.31 23.42
C TRP A 129 2.53 15.82 22.00
N GLU A 130 3.18 15.05 21.14
CA GLU A 130 3.31 15.30 19.71
C GLU A 130 2.67 14.15 18.96
N THR A 131 1.74 14.48 18.06
CA THR A 131 1.20 13.53 17.10
C THR A 131 1.95 13.69 15.78
N SER A 132 2.11 12.59 15.06
CA SER A 132 2.59 12.58 13.67
C SER A 132 1.81 11.54 12.88
N GLU A 133 1.74 11.71 11.56
CA GLU A 133 1.10 10.74 10.69
C GLU A 133 2.17 10.05 9.85
N THR A 134 2.09 8.73 9.73
CA THR A 134 2.95 7.96 8.83
C THR A 134 2.11 7.18 7.83
N GLY A 135 2.46 7.31 6.56
CA GLY A 135 1.96 6.50 5.47
C GLY A 135 3.08 6.10 4.51
N TYR A 136 2.74 5.46 3.40
CA TYR A 136 3.68 5.03 2.37
C TYR A 136 3.21 5.47 0.99
N GLU A 137 4.17 5.87 0.15
CA GLU A 137 3.99 5.91 -1.29
C GLU A 137 4.54 4.61 -1.88
N ILE A 138 3.71 3.94 -2.66
CA ILE A 138 4.01 2.66 -3.29
C ILE A 138 4.07 2.88 -4.80
N SER A 139 5.19 2.54 -5.42
CA SER A 139 5.37 2.57 -6.87
C SER A 139 5.36 1.16 -7.42
N VAL A 140 4.43 0.87 -8.32
CA VAL A 140 4.28 -0.43 -8.99
C VAL A 140 4.72 -0.29 -10.44
N THR A 141 5.75 -1.03 -10.85
CA THR A 141 6.23 -1.06 -12.23
C THR A 141 5.97 -2.44 -12.84
N ASN A 142 5.25 -2.49 -13.96
CA ASN A 142 5.10 -3.73 -14.73
C ASN A 142 6.36 -3.95 -15.59
N LEU A 143 7.14 -4.99 -15.31
CA LEU A 143 8.32 -5.37 -16.07
C LEU A 143 8.01 -6.40 -17.17
N SER A 144 6.76 -6.86 -17.27
CA SER A 144 6.30 -7.74 -18.34
C SER A 144 5.77 -6.95 -19.52
N ARG A 145 5.97 -7.49 -20.72
CA ARG A 145 5.59 -6.82 -21.97
C ARG A 145 4.08 -6.74 -22.17
N GLN A 146 3.34 -7.64 -21.52
CA GLN A 146 1.89 -7.64 -21.56
C GLN A 146 1.35 -6.57 -20.62
N PRO A 147 0.45 -5.69 -21.10
CA PRO A 147 -0.27 -4.81 -20.21
C PRO A 147 -1.17 -5.64 -19.29
N VAL A 148 -1.20 -5.29 -18.01
CA VAL A 148 -2.02 -5.99 -17.01
C VAL A 148 -3.05 -5.03 -16.45
N VAL A 149 -4.26 -5.54 -16.24
CA VAL A 149 -5.47 -4.76 -15.96
C VAL A 149 -6.20 -5.38 -14.77
N ASN A 150 -7.11 -4.64 -14.15
CA ASN A 150 -7.92 -5.10 -13.02
C ASN A 150 -7.07 -5.65 -11.87
N LEU A 151 -6.02 -4.91 -11.53
CA LEU A 151 -5.19 -5.21 -10.38
C LEU A 151 -5.66 -4.41 -9.17
N SER A 152 -5.45 -4.99 -7.98
CA SER A 152 -5.56 -4.28 -6.71
C SER A 152 -4.22 -4.34 -5.98
N LEU A 153 -3.87 -3.24 -5.35
CA LEU A 153 -2.77 -3.17 -4.41
C LEU A 153 -3.35 -3.29 -3.02
N GLU A 154 -3.04 -4.38 -2.33
CA GLU A 154 -3.42 -4.56 -0.94
C GLU A 154 -2.21 -4.26 -0.04
N TYR A 155 -2.47 -3.61 1.09
CA TYR A 155 -1.42 -3.31 2.06
C TYR A 155 -1.89 -3.51 3.50
N CYS A 156 -0.94 -3.76 4.38
CA CYS A 156 -1.10 -3.76 5.84
C CYS A 156 0.02 -2.92 6.46
N LEU A 157 -0.34 -1.82 7.12
CA LEU A 157 0.56 -0.99 7.91
C LEU A 157 0.59 -1.48 9.35
N LEU A 158 1.77 -1.51 9.95
CA LEU A 158 1.99 -1.98 11.31
C LEU A 158 2.59 -0.87 12.17
N ILE A 159 1.97 -0.59 13.31
CA ILE A 159 2.52 0.28 14.35
C ILE A 159 2.59 -0.50 15.67
N GLN A 160 3.75 -0.47 16.31
CA GLN A 160 3.90 -0.82 17.70
C GLN A 160 3.52 0.40 18.54
N GLU A 161 2.33 0.33 19.12
CA GLU A 161 1.87 1.30 20.10
C GLU A 161 2.72 1.11 21.35
N GLU A 162 3.39 2.16 21.79
CA GLU A 162 4.04 2.20 23.11
C GLU A 162 3.42 3.27 24.00
N VAL A 163 2.51 4.08 23.46
CA VAL A 163 1.92 5.21 24.15
C VAL A 163 0.43 4.95 24.38
N GLU A 164 0.06 4.74 25.64
CA GLU A 164 -1.34 4.83 26.07
C GLU A 164 -1.53 6.09 26.93
N ILE A 165 -2.34 7.05 26.46
CA ILE A 165 -2.70 8.24 27.23
C ILE A 165 -4.02 7.99 27.97
N LEU A 166 -3.92 7.63 29.24
CA LEU A 166 -5.10 7.51 30.10
C LEU A 166 -5.46 8.87 30.70
N ALA A 167 -6.67 9.35 30.42
CA ALA A 167 -7.29 10.38 31.25
C ALA A 167 -7.60 9.74 32.61
N ALA A 168 -6.86 10.14 33.65
CA ALA A 168 -7.19 9.71 35.00
C ALA A 168 -8.57 10.22 35.38
N ALA A 169 -9.27 9.42 36.18
CA ALA A 169 -10.51 9.86 36.80
C ALA A 169 -10.30 11.23 37.47
N PRO A 170 -11.29 12.14 37.39
CA PRO A 170 -11.24 13.36 38.18
C PRO A 170 -11.00 12.96 39.64
N ILE A 171 -10.03 13.61 40.29
CA ILE A 171 -9.78 13.39 41.71
C ILE A 171 -11.03 13.90 42.45
N GLU A 172 -11.94 13.00 42.82
CA GLU A 172 -13.23 13.36 43.46
C GLU A 172 -13.07 13.90 44.89
N GLU A 173 -11.86 13.96 45.44
CA GLU A 173 -11.65 14.34 46.83
C GLU A 173 -10.57 15.43 46.98
N VAL A 174 -11.01 16.69 46.85
CA VAL A 174 -10.45 17.76 47.67
C VAL A 174 -11.63 18.56 48.21
N ASP A 175 -11.75 18.59 49.53
CA ASP A 175 -12.82 19.21 50.31
C ASP A 175 -13.41 20.47 49.67
N ALA A 176 -14.74 20.46 49.49
CA ALA A 176 -15.59 21.53 48.95
C ALA A 176 -15.63 22.82 49.80
N SER A 177 -14.57 23.10 50.56
CA SER A 177 -14.42 24.26 51.44
C SER A 177 -13.90 25.51 50.74
N ALA A 178 -13.40 25.44 49.51
CA ALA A 178 -12.93 26.60 48.75
C ALA A 178 -14.03 27.13 47.83
N LYS A 179 -15.11 27.66 48.43
CA LYS A 179 -16.06 28.53 47.74
C LYS A 179 -15.44 29.92 47.61
N ASP A 180 -14.77 30.19 46.51
CA ASP A 180 -14.89 31.48 45.83
C ASP A 180 -14.12 31.47 44.50
N GLY A 181 -14.87 31.53 43.41
CA GLY A 181 -14.50 32.21 42.17
C GLY A 181 -13.42 31.58 41.30
N ASP A 182 -13.89 30.99 40.20
CA ASP A 182 -13.22 31.05 38.89
C ASP A 182 -12.07 30.08 38.61
N THR A 183 -12.30 28.77 38.75
CA THR A 183 -11.38 27.77 38.17
C THR A 183 -12.08 26.48 37.76
N ASP A 184 -12.84 26.52 36.67
CA ASP A 184 -13.47 25.34 36.03
C ASP A 184 -12.50 24.53 35.15
N GLU A 185 -11.18 24.68 35.34
CA GLU A 185 -10.19 23.84 34.66
C GLU A 185 -9.92 22.59 35.50
N ILE A 186 -10.85 21.62 35.42
CA ILE A 186 -10.69 20.28 36.00
C ILE A 186 -9.36 19.72 35.49
N THR A 187 -8.35 19.66 36.38
CA THR A 187 -7.03 19.13 36.06
C THR A 187 -7.15 17.63 35.84
N ARG A 188 -7.25 17.23 34.57
CA ARG A 188 -7.17 15.81 34.18
C ARG A 188 -5.72 15.37 34.34
N LEU A 189 -5.47 14.35 35.16
CA LEU A 189 -4.13 13.75 35.21
C LEU A 189 -3.99 12.85 33.98
N TYR A 190 -2.91 12.99 33.24
CA TYR A 190 -2.56 12.07 32.16
C TYR A 190 -1.43 11.17 32.63
N ARG A 191 -1.52 9.87 32.33
CA ARG A 191 -0.41 8.92 32.54
C ARG A 191 -0.12 8.21 31.23
N ALA A 192 1.13 8.32 30.78
CA ALA A 192 1.66 7.47 29.72
C ALA A 192 2.02 6.10 30.32
N ARG A 193 1.68 5.02 29.61
CA ARG A 193 2.13 3.66 29.93
C ARG A 193 2.68 3.01 28.68
N LYS A 194 3.74 2.21 28.86
CA LYS A 194 4.27 1.34 27.82
C LYS A 194 3.45 0.05 27.77
N THR A 195 2.61 -0.07 26.76
CA THR A 195 1.83 -1.27 26.44
C THR A 195 2.28 -1.77 25.09
N PRO A 196 3.07 -2.86 24.97
CA PRO A 196 3.51 -3.36 23.67
C PRO A 196 2.32 -4.00 22.95
N GLN A 197 1.53 -3.19 22.26
CA GLN A 197 0.44 -3.63 21.40
C GLN A 197 0.82 -3.28 19.96
N THR A 198 0.42 -4.11 19.00
CA THR A 198 0.63 -3.81 17.58
C THR A 198 -0.71 -3.49 16.95
N ALA A 199 -0.87 -2.27 16.47
CA ALA A 199 -2.02 -1.84 15.68
C ALA A 199 -1.78 -2.11 14.19
N TYR A 200 -2.88 -2.33 13.48
CA TYR A 200 -2.88 -2.62 12.05
C TYR A 200 -3.83 -1.70 11.29
N LEU A 201 -3.40 -1.27 10.10
CA LEU A 201 -4.28 -0.61 9.13
C LEU A 201 -4.21 -1.36 7.81
N PHE A 202 -5.33 -1.95 7.41
CA PHE A 202 -5.48 -2.62 6.12
C PHE A 202 -6.09 -1.68 5.11
N GLY A 203 -5.58 -1.72 3.88
CA GLY A 203 -6.23 -1.04 2.77
C GLY A 203 -6.11 -1.79 1.46
N SER A 204 -6.96 -1.41 0.52
CA SER A 204 -6.95 -1.92 -0.84
C SER A 204 -7.14 -0.76 -1.79
N LEU A 205 -6.26 -0.63 -2.78
CA LEU A 205 -6.28 0.45 -3.76
C LEU A 205 -6.41 -0.16 -5.16
N PRO A 206 -7.44 0.21 -5.95
CA PRO A 206 -7.53 -0.24 -7.33
C PRO A 206 -6.41 0.38 -8.15
N LEU A 207 -5.74 -0.43 -8.96
CA LEU A 207 -4.70 0.02 -9.87
C LEU A 207 -5.28 0.31 -11.27
N PRO A 208 -4.84 1.40 -11.92
CA PRO A 208 -5.11 1.57 -13.34
C PRO A 208 -4.33 0.51 -14.16
N PRO A 209 -4.66 0.37 -15.45
CA PRO A 209 -3.90 -0.50 -16.35
C PRO A 209 -2.39 -0.23 -16.32
N LEU A 210 -1.60 -1.26 -16.06
CA LEU A 210 -0.14 -1.17 -16.01
C LEU A 210 0.46 -1.56 -17.36
N ALA A 211 0.93 -0.56 -18.09
CA ALA A 211 1.70 -0.76 -19.31
C ALA A 211 3.14 -1.21 -19.00
N PHE A 212 3.79 -1.88 -19.97
CA PHE A 212 5.18 -2.30 -19.85
C PHE A 212 6.11 -1.13 -19.51
N ASN A 213 6.95 -1.35 -18.49
CA ASN A 213 7.95 -0.44 -17.97
C ASN A 213 7.41 0.94 -17.57
N ARG A 214 6.14 0.99 -17.18
CA ARG A 214 5.50 2.19 -16.63
C ARG A 214 5.23 1.98 -15.15
N ALA A 215 5.65 2.96 -14.36
CA ALA A 215 5.41 3.00 -12.93
C ALA A 215 4.12 3.77 -12.63
N GLU A 216 3.26 3.19 -11.79
CA GLU A 216 2.11 3.88 -11.20
C GLU A 216 2.33 4.05 -9.70
N ARG A 217 1.98 5.23 -9.16
CA ARG A 217 2.24 5.59 -7.77
C ARG A 217 0.94 5.76 -7.01
N LEU A 218 0.84 5.11 -5.86
CA LEU A 218 -0.30 5.22 -4.95
C LEU A 218 0.18 5.60 -3.56
N SER A 219 -0.68 6.27 -2.80
CA SER A 219 -0.42 6.57 -1.39
C SER A 219 -1.37 5.75 -0.53
N THR A 220 -0.84 5.12 0.50
CA THR A 220 -1.65 4.45 1.52
C THR A 220 -2.41 5.49 2.34
N GLU A 221 -3.37 5.01 3.13
CA GLU A 221 -3.83 5.76 4.29
C GLU A 221 -2.67 5.93 5.29
N SER A 222 -2.77 6.96 6.13
CA SER A 222 -1.80 7.24 7.17
C SER A 222 -2.32 6.74 8.51
N MET A 223 -1.41 6.25 9.35
CA MET A 223 -1.69 5.98 10.75
C MET A 223 -1.10 7.09 11.63
N VAL A 224 -1.79 7.41 12.72
CA VAL A 224 -1.30 8.35 13.73
C VAL A 224 -0.27 7.65 14.61
N ARG A 225 0.76 8.40 15.00
CA ARG A 225 1.80 8.01 15.95
C ARG A 225 1.89 9.07 17.02
N ASP A 226 1.95 8.61 18.25
CA ASP A 226 2.10 9.47 19.40
C ASP A 226 3.54 9.45 19.93
N LEU A 227 4.01 10.62 20.32
CA LEU A 227 5.23 10.83 21.08
C LEU A 227 4.87 11.62 22.34
N VAL A 228 5.18 11.06 23.50
CA VAL A 228 4.98 11.69 24.79
C VAL A 228 6.32 11.92 25.47
N LEU A 229 6.62 13.19 25.76
CA LEU A 229 7.81 13.64 26.45
C LEU A 229 7.44 14.15 27.85
N SER A 230 7.94 13.48 28.88
CA SER A 230 7.72 13.82 30.28
C SER A 230 8.86 14.70 30.78
N LYS A 231 8.61 15.94 31.21
CA LYS A 231 9.67 16.90 31.61
C LYS A 231 9.99 16.92 33.11
N GLY A 232 9.51 15.95 33.88
CA GLY A 232 9.72 15.83 35.33
C GLY A 232 11.09 15.28 35.72
N MET A 233 11.19 14.72 36.92
CA MET A 233 12.46 14.27 37.49
C MET A 233 13.08 13.07 36.74
N THR A 234 12.26 12.18 36.17
CA THR A 234 12.72 10.95 35.50
C THR A 234 13.02 11.14 34.01
N ARG A 235 12.46 12.18 33.37
CA ARG A 235 12.60 12.46 31.93
C ARG A 235 12.40 11.23 31.05
N GLU A 236 11.20 10.67 31.09
CA GLU A 236 10.82 9.53 30.26
C GLU A 236 10.22 10.01 28.93
N SER A 237 10.49 9.26 27.86
CA SER A 237 9.89 9.46 26.54
C SER A 237 9.28 8.14 26.06
N PHE A 238 8.06 8.20 25.55
CA PHE A 238 7.35 7.07 24.96
C PHE A 238 6.98 7.46 23.52
N GLU A 239 7.26 6.58 22.56
CA GLU A 239 7.03 6.86 21.13
C GLU A 239 6.44 5.63 20.45
N ASP A 240 5.39 5.81 19.67
CA ASP A 240 4.90 4.75 18.80
C ASP A 240 5.86 4.51 17.64
N HIS A 241 6.18 3.23 17.43
CA HIS A 241 7.15 2.82 16.43
C HIS A 241 6.47 2.20 15.22
N VAL A 242 6.74 2.75 14.04
CA VAL A 242 6.30 2.14 12.78
C VAL A 242 7.07 0.86 12.59
N ALA A 243 6.36 -0.25 12.70
CA ALA A 243 6.96 -1.57 12.68
C ALA A 243 7.20 -2.03 11.23
N GLY A 244 6.41 -1.51 10.27
CA GLY A 244 6.65 -1.68 8.84
C GLY A 244 5.38 -1.64 7.99
N ILE A 245 5.52 -2.09 6.75
CA ILE A 245 4.41 -2.30 5.81
C ILE A 245 4.58 -3.65 5.10
N LEU A 246 3.46 -4.33 4.85
CA LEU A 246 3.35 -5.45 3.92
C LEU A 246 2.52 -5.00 2.73
N VAL A 247 2.95 -5.35 1.53
CA VAL A 247 2.27 -4.97 0.29
C VAL A 247 2.22 -6.14 -0.65
N ARG A 248 1.03 -6.41 -1.19
CA ARG A 248 0.87 -7.39 -2.28
C ARG A 248 0.05 -6.84 -3.43
N LEU A 249 0.41 -7.28 -4.61
CA LEU A 249 -0.29 -7.01 -5.85
C LEU A 249 -1.16 -8.22 -6.17
N VAL A 250 -2.47 -7.99 -6.29
CA VAL A 250 -3.46 -9.06 -6.45
C VAL A 250 -4.22 -8.84 -7.76
N ALA A 251 -4.45 -9.91 -8.51
CA ALA A 251 -5.33 -9.92 -9.66
C ALA A 251 -6.81 -10.00 -9.23
N ASN A 252 -7.74 -9.78 -10.16
CA ASN A 252 -9.18 -9.78 -9.88
C ASN A 252 -9.74 -11.14 -9.38
N ASP A 253 -9.03 -12.24 -9.63
CA ASP A 253 -9.35 -13.58 -9.10
C ASP A 253 -8.79 -13.86 -7.71
N GLY A 254 -8.06 -12.92 -7.11
CA GLY A 254 -7.36 -13.12 -5.85
C GLY A 254 -5.96 -13.71 -5.99
N THR A 255 -5.48 -13.97 -7.21
CA THR A 255 -4.11 -14.48 -7.41
C THR A 255 -3.09 -13.40 -7.03
N VAL A 256 -2.17 -13.75 -6.13
CA VAL A 256 -1.06 -12.86 -5.74
C VAL A 256 0.01 -12.89 -6.83
N LEU A 257 0.25 -11.75 -7.45
CA LEU A 257 1.20 -11.59 -8.56
C LEU A 257 2.58 -11.15 -8.09
N ALA A 258 2.65 -10.38 -7.01
CA ALA A 258 3.89 -9.92 -6.40
C ALA A 258 3.64 -9.55 -4.94
N GLU A 259 4.67 -9.72 -4.10
CA GLU A 259 4.63 -9.36 -2.69
C GLU A 259 5.98 -8.76 -2.28
N THR A 260 5.94 -7.74 -1.44
CA THR A 260 7.12 -7.12 -0.84
C THR A 260 6.79 -6.59 0.55
N ASP A 261 7.81 -6.40 1.36
CA ASP A 261 7.67 -5.89 2.71
C ASP A 261 8.81 -4.95 3.08
N GLU A 262 8.52 -4.05 4.02
CA GLU A 262 9.53 -3.25 4.71
C GLU A 262 9.29 -3.40 6.23
N LEU A 263 9.48 -4.61 6.74
CA LEU A 263 9.35 -4.91 8.16
C LEU A 263 10.66 -4.62 8.93
N THR A 264 10.52 -4.05 10.12
CA THR A 264 11.63 -3.93 11.07
C THR A 264 12.07 -5.30 11.57
N ARG A 265 13.39 -5.49 11.76
CA ARG A 265 14.02 -6.78 12.13
C ARG A 265 13.52 -7.42 13.43
N ASN A 266 12.77 -6.68 14.24
CA ASN A 266 12.30 -7.12 15.55
C ASN A 266 10.90 -7.74 15.50
N LEU A 267 10.22 -7.71 14.36
CA LEU A 267 8.97 -8.44 14.19
C LEU A 267 9.28 -9.90 13.83
N PRO A 268 8.59 -10.88 14.43
CA PRO A 268 8.65 -12.25 13.93
C PRO A 268 8.22 -12.24 12.45
N ALA A 269 8.80 -13.16 11.66
CA ALA A 269 8.36 -13.34 10.28
C ALA A 269 6.86 -13.69 10.30
N MET A 270 6.04 -12.74 9.89
CA MET A 270 4.59 -12.91 9.79
C MET A 270 4.24 -12.92 8.31
N ASP A 271 3.50 -13.94 7.89
CA ASP A 271 2.94 -14.01 6.55
C ASP A 271 1.65 -13.19 6.45
N TRP A 272 1.21 -12.91 5.22
CA TRP A 272 0.00 -12.14 4.98
C TRP A 272 -1.25 -12.80 5.60
N GLU A 273 -1.32 -14.13 5.56
CA GLU A 273 -2.43 -14.92 6.08
C GLU A 273 -2.62 -14.72 7.59
N SER A 274 -1.51 -14.60 8.34
CA SER A 274 -1.54 -14.29 9.77
C SER A 274 -2.21 -12.93 10.06
N PHE A 275 -2.11 -11.97 9.14
CA PHE A 275 -2.81 -10.69 9.23
C PHE A 275 -4.27 -10.80 8.77
N ALA A 276 -4.53 -11.56 7.70
CA ALA A 276 -5.88 -11.74 7.18
C ALA A 276 -6.82 -12.41 8.19
N ILE A 277 -6.33 -13.36 9.00
CA ILE A 277 -7.14 -14.00 10.06
C ILE A 277 -7.54 -12.96 11.13
N ARG A 278 -6.71 -11.95 11.36
CA ARG A 278 -6.99 -10.85 12.31
C ARG A 278 -7.92 -9.79 11.75
N ARG A 279 -8.25 -9.86 10.44
CA ARG A 279 -9.13 -8.94 9.72
C ARG A 279 -10.62 -9.18 9.98
N ASP A 280 -11.00 -10.22 10.74
CA ASP A 280 -12.41 -10.49 11.06
C ASP A 280 -12.78 -10.01 12.49
N PRO A 281 -13.08 -8.70 12.69
CA PRO A 281 -13.89 -8.25 13.79
C PRO A 281 -15.28 -7.95 13.21
N SER A 282 -16.23 -8.87 13.31
CA SER A 282 -17.64 -8.53 13.14
C SER A 282 -18.16 -7.56 14.23
N GLU A 283 -17.30 -6.78 14.90
CA GLU A 283 -17.59 -6.07 16.16
C GLU A 283 -16.88 -4.71 16.39
N SER A 284 -16.13 -4.12 15.44
CA SER A 284 -15.73 -2.72 15.65
C SER A 284 -15.47 -1.90 14.37
N ASP A 285 -16.32 -0.89 14.17
CA ASP A 285 -16.04 0.35 13.42
C ASP A 285 -14.93 1.19 14.12
N GLY A 286 -13.89 0.57 14.66
CA GLY A 286 -12.84 1.22 15.44
C GLY A 286 -11.59 0.35 15.52
N ALA A 287 -10.42 1.01 15.41
CA ALA A 287 -9.09 0.41 15.48
C ALA A 287 -9.00 -0.72 16.53
N GLY A 288 -8.63 -1.92 16.09
CA GLY A 288 -8.51 -3.11 16.95
C GLY A 288 -7.10 -3.21 17.57
N THR A 289 -7.03 -3.66 18.83
CA THR A 289 -5.80 -3.82 19.63
C THR A 289 -5.48 -5.29 19.93
N LEU A 290 -4.19 -5.60 20.11
CA LEU A 290 -3.62 -6.95 20.00
C LEU A 290 -3.31 -7.60 21.36
N ALA A 291 -4.30 -7.72 22.24
CA ALA A 291 -4.07 -8.21 23.61
C ALA A 291 -4.12 -9.74 23.80
N ASP A 292 -4.64 -10.56 22.86
CA ASP A 292 -5.10 -11.92 23.21
C ASP A 292 -4.33 -13.15 22.63
N VAL A 293 -3.26 -13.01 21.84
CA VAL A 293 -2.73 -14.17 21.05
C VAL A 293 -1.33 -14.68 21.46
N VAL A 294 -0.62 -14.07 22.41
CA VAL A 294 0.70 -14.58 22.84
C VAL A 294 0.62 -15.81 23.76
N ALA A 295 -0.58 -16.24 24.17
CA ALA A 295 -0.76 -17.36 25.10
C ALA A 295 -0.92 -18.75 24.46
N SER A 296 -0.95 -18.89 23.13
CA SER A 296 -1.35 -20.16 22.47
C SER A 296 -0.30 -20.88 21.62
N ASN A 297 0.94 -20.37 21.51
CA ASN A 297 2.02 -21.04 20.76
C ASN A 297 3.23 -21.43 21.64
N SER A 298 2.97 -21.81 22.89
CA SER A 298 3.99 -22.30 23.82
C SER A 298 3.59 -23.65 24.42
N ASP A 299 3.29 -24.62 23.55
CA ASP A 299 3.27 -26.06 23.84
C ASP A 299 3.92 -26.83 22.68
#